data_AF-A0A1G4S3G7-F1
#
_entry.id   AF-A0A1G4S3G7-F1
#
_cell.length_a   1.000
_cell.length_b   1.000
_cell.length_c   1.000
_cell.angle_alpha   90.00
_cell.angle_beta   90.00
_cell.angle_gamma   90.00
#
_symmetry.space_group_name_H-M   'P 1'
#
loop_
_entity.id
_entity.type
_entity.pdbx_description
1 polymer ?
#
loop_
_entity_poly.entity_id
_entity_poly.type
_entity_poly.pdbx_seq_one_letter_code
_entity_poly.pdbx_strand_id
1 'polypeptide(L)'
;MRVEDMNMKGSLIDRLDAEEEELMRQIQTYEACTMAVLNMTSDQTRLFHKFVLEDIVSNLHRMTMELQTELLHLRLEKTLCHHSNVK
;
A
#
# COMPACT_ATOMS: atom_id res chain seq x y z
N MET A 1 -22.16 -1.30 28.22
CA MET A 1 -21.02 -1.78 27.42
C MET A 1 -19.92 -2.16 28.40
N ARG A 2 -19.42 -3.40 28.38
CA ARG A 2 -18.47 -3.88 29.41
C ARG A 2 -17.06 -3.36 29.11
N VAL A 3 -16.24 -3.16 30.15
CA VAL A 3 -14.86 -2.64 30.06
C VAL A 3 -13.97 -3.51 29.17
N GLU A 4 -14.25 -4.82 29.08
CA GLU A 4 -13.56 -5.77 28.20
C GLU A 4 -13.78 -5.44 26.71
N ASP A 5 -14.95 -4.92 26.33
CA ASP A 5 -15.27 -4.54 24.94
C ASP A 5 -14.49 -3.29 24.47
N MET A 6 -14.13 -2.38 25.39
CA MET A 6 -13.33 -1.18 25.08
C MET A 6 -11.85 -1.53 24.88
N ASN A 7 -11.30 -2.46 25.67
CA ASN A 7 -9.89 -2.86 25.58
C ASN A 7 -9.59 -3.64 24.28
N MET A 8 -10.53 -4.49 23.85
CA MET A 8 -10.40 -5.26 22.61
C MET A 8 -10.51 -4.38 21.35
N LYS A 9 -11.27 -3.27 21.42
CA LYS A 9 -11.45 -2.30 20.33
C LYS A 9 -10.23 -1.38 20.12
N GLY A 10 -9.59 -0.93 21.20
CA GLY A 10 -8.33 -0.17 21.10
C GLY A 10 -7.26 -0.97 20.34
N SER A 11 -7.11 -2.24 20.72
CA SER A 11 -6.20 -3.18 20.03
C SER A 11 -6.53 -3.41 18.56
N LEU A 12 -7.80 -3.29 18.13
CA LEU A 12 -8.18 -3.44 16.72
C LEU A 12 -7.80 -2.20 15.91
N ILE A 13 -8.03 -1.01 16.44
CA ILE A 13 -7.66 0.25 15.76
C ILE A 13 -6.14 0.34 15.61
N ASP A 14 -5.39 0.03 16.67
CA ASP A 14 -3.92 0.03 16.65
C ASP A 14 -3.37 -0.96 15.59
N ARG A 15 -4.03 -2.11 15.42
CA ARG A 15 -3.67 -3.07 14.37
C ARG A 15 -3.93 -2.54 12.97
N LEU A 16 -5.09 -1.92 12.75
CA LEU A 16 -5.44 -1.33 11.45
C LEU A 16 -4.55 -0.11 11.12
N ASP A 17 -4.11 0.66 12.13
CA ASP A 17 -3.12 1.73 11.96
C ASP A 17 -1.76 1.18 11.54
N ALA A 18 -1.28 0.12 12.20
CA ALA A 18 -0.01 -0.52 11.83
C ALA A 18 -0.03 -1.13 10.43
N GLU A 19 -1.15 -1.74 10.04
CA GLU A 19 -1.34 -2.33 8.71
C GLU A 19 -1.43 -1.24 7.62
N GLU A 20 -2.09 -0.12 7.90
CA GLU A 20 -2.07 1.06 7.01
C GLU A 20 -0.65 1.59 6.79
N GLU A 21 0.14 1.73 7.86
CA GLU A 21 1.51 2.23 7.77
C GLU A 21 2.39 1.30 6.91
N GLU A 22 2.25 -0.01 7.10
CA GLU A 22 3.01 -0.99 6.33
C GLU A 22 2.62 -0.98 4.84
N LEU A 23 1.31 -0.93 4.52
CA LEU A 23 0.86 -0.80 3.13
C LEU A 23 1.40 0.48 2.48
N MET A 24 1.36 1.60 3.19
CA MET A 24 1.91 2.87 2.70
C MET A 24 3.42 2.77 2.43
N ARG A 25 4.18 2.11 3.32
CA ARG A 25 5.62 1.90 3.16
C ARG A 25 5.95 1.02 1.96
N GLN A 26 5.16 -0.04 1.75
CA GLN A 26 5.31 -0.91 0.58
C GLN A 26 5.03 -0.15 -0.71
N ILE A 27 3.92 0.60 -0.79
CA ILE A 27 3.58 1.43 -1.95
C ILE A 27 4.73 2.40 -2.28
N GLN A 28 5.23 3.14 -1.28
CA GLN A 28 6.36 4.06 -1.46
C GLN A 28 7.61 3.35 -1.98
N THR A 29 7.86 2.12 -1.51
CA THR A 29 8.99 1.31 -1.98
C THR A 29 8.82 0.94 -3.46
N TYR A 30 7.64 0.50 -3.88
CA TYR A 30 7.36 0.17 -5.29
C TYR A 30 7.43 1.40 -6.20
N GLU A 31 6.95 2.55 -5.74
CA GLU A 31 7.07 3.82 -6.45
C GLU A 31 8.54 4.24 -6.61
N ALA A 32 9.35 4.13 -5.54
CA ALA A 32 10.78 4.40 -5.59
C ALA A 32 11.52 3.42 -6.53
N CYS A 33 11.19 2.14 -6.50
CA CYS A 33 11.71 1.14 -7.43
C CYS A 33 11.36 1.48 -8.89
N THR A 34 10.12 1.88 -9.14
CA THR A 34 9.68 2.30 -10.49
C THR A 34 10.51 3.47 -10.98
N MET A 35 10.70 4.49 -10.15
CA MET A 35 11.54 5.64 -10.49
C MET A 35 13.01 5.26 -10.70
N ALA A 36 13.56 4.38 -9.88
CA ALA A 36 14.94 3.89 -10.03
C ALA A 36 15.12 3.17 -11.38
N VAL A 37 14.19 2.28 -11.74
CA VAL A 37 14.21 1.57 -13.02
C VAL A 37 14.11 2.55 -14.20
N LEU A 38 13.22 3.53 -14.13
CA LEU A 38 13.10 4.55 -15.18
C LEU A 38 14.36 5.41 -15.31
N ASN A 39 14.96 5.84 -14.19
CA ASN A 39 16.20 6.64 -14.19
C ASN A 39 17.40 5.85 -14.72
N MET A 40 17.48 4.53 -14.49
CA MET A 40 18.54 3.71 -15.11
C MET A 40 18.46 3.71 -16.64
N THR A 41 17.26 3.92 -17.20
CA THR A 41 17.06 3.88 -18.66
C THR A 41 17.33 5.21 -19.35
N SER A 42 17.21 6.35 -18.64
CA SER A 42 17.65 7.64 -19.18
C SER A 42 19.16 7.66 -19.43
N ASP A 43 19.92 6.97 -18.58
CA ASP A 43 21.39 7.03 -18.57
C ASP A 43 22.03 5.92 -19.43
N GLN A 44 21.30 4.82 -19.69
CA GLN A 44 21.83 3.60 -20.30
C GLN A 44 20.95 3.02 -21.42
N THR A 45 20.28 3.86 -22.21
CA THR A 45 19.29 3.48 -23.26
C THR A 45 19.77 2.43 -24.28
N ARG A 46 21.08 2.08 -24.31
CA ARG A 46 21.65 1.02 -25.15
C ARG A 46 21.82 -0.34 -24.48
N LEU A 47 21.71 -0.46 -23.15
CA LEU A 47 22.03 -1.69 -22.41
C LEU A 47 20.81 -2.59 -22.13
N PHE A 48 19.60 -2.04 -22.07
CA PHE A 48 18.38 -2.82 -21.80
C PHE A 48 17.46 -2.91 -23.01
N HIS A 49 16.98 -4.11 -23.29
CA HIS A 49 15.98 -4.34 -24.33
C HIS A 49 14.63 -3.74 -23.89
N LYS A 50 14.02 -2.92 -24.75
CA LYS A 50 12.78 -2.18 -24.46
C LYS A 50 11.68 -3.02 -23.81
N PHE A 51 11.43 -4.23 -24.32
CA PHE A 51 10.36 -5.08 -23.80
C PHE A 51 10.63 -5.60 -22.37
N VAL A 52 11.90 -5.76 -21.97
CA VAL A 52 12.25 -6.16 -20.61
C VAL A 52 11.94 -5.01 -19.64
N LEU A 53 12.29 -3.78 -20.03
CA LEU A 53 11.97 -2.60 -19.24
C LEU A 53 10.46 -2.43 -19.07
N GLU A 54 9.71 -2.55 -20.18
CA GLU A 54 8.26 -2.45 -20.18
C GLU A 54 7.61 -3.50 -19.29
N ASP A 55 8.09 -4.75 -19.32
CA ASP A 55 7.60 -5.81 -18.45
C ASP A 55 7.90 -5.53 -16.96
N ILE A 56 9.12 -5.06 -16.63
CA ILE A 56 9.47 -4.71 -15.24
C ILE A 56 8.58 -3.58 -14.73
N VAL A 57 8.47 -2.48 -15.47
CA VAL A 57 7.65 -1.32 -15.08
C VAL A 57 6.17 -1.71 -14.96
N SER A 58 5.67 -2.54 -15.89
CA SER A 58 4.28 -3.02 -15.85
C SER A 58 4.01 -3.87 -14.61
N ASN A 59 4.94 -4.75 -14.23
CA ASN A 59 4.81 -5.57 -13.03
C ASN A 59 4.86 -4.72 -11.75
N LEU A 60 5.78 -3.75 -11.65
CA LEU A 60 5.85 -2.82 -10.51
C LEU A 60 4.57 -1.98 -10.38
N HIS A 61 4.05 -1.48 -11.51
CA HIS A 61 2.80 -0.73 -11.54
C HIS A 61 1.62 -1.60 -11.08
N ARG A 62 1.50 -2.84 -11.58
CA ARG A 62 0.44 -3.77 -11.15
C ARG A 62 0.48 -4.02 -9.64
N MET A 63 1.65 -4.32 -9.09
CA MET A 63 1.81 -4.53 -7.64
C MET A 63 1.43 -3.29 -6.84
N THR A 64 1.78 -2.09 -7.33
CA THR A 64 1.39 -0.82 -6.69
C THR A 64 -0.13 -0.64 -6.67
N MET A 65 -0.83 -0.95 -7.77
CA MET A 65 -2.29 -0.85 -7.85
C MET A 65 -3.00 -1.85 -6.93
N GLU A 66 -2.46 -3.07 -6.80
CA GLU A 66 -2.97 -4.09 -5.88
C GLU A 66 -2.89 -3.59 -4.42
N LEU A 67 -1.73 -3.09 -4.00
CA LEU A 67 -1.53 -2.52 -2.66
C LEU A 67 -2.40 -1.27 -2.41
N GLN A 68 -2.57 -0.40 -3.41
CA GLN A 68 -3.46 0.76 -3.28
C GLN A 68 -4.93 0.34 -3.11
N THR A 69 -5.34 -0.75 -3.76
CA THR A 69 -6.70 -1.31 -3.61
C THR A 69 -6.89 -1.90 -2.20
N GLU A 70 -5.89 -2.61 -1.68
CA GLU A 70 -5.89 -3.12 -0.32
C GLU A 70 -5.95 -2.00 0.73
N LEU A 71 -5.15 -0.95 0.54
CA LEU A 71 -5.18 0.25 1.38
C LEU A 71 -6.55 0.94 1.37
N LEU A 72 -7.20 0.99 0.20
CA LEU A 72 -8.56 1.52 0.08
C LEU A 72 -9.56 0.69 0.90
N HIS A 73 -9.50 -0.63 0.81
CA HIS A 73 -10.36 -1.52 1.59
C HIS A 73 -10.13 -1.36 3.10
N LEU A 74 -8.87 -1.27 3.54
CA LEU A 74 -8.53 -1.06 4.93
C LEU A 74 -9.07 0.29 5.46
N ARG A 75 -8.93 1.37 4.69
CA ARG A 75 -9.49 2.69 5.05
C ARG A 75 -11.00 2.67 5.13
N LEU A 76 -11.65 1.91 4.26
CA LEU A 76 -13.09 1.69 4.31
C LEU A 76 -13.47 0.96 5.61
N GLU A 77 -12.78 -0.13 5.95
CA GLU A 77 -13.00 -0.88 7.19
C GLU A 77 -12.83 0.01 8.42
N LYS A 78 -11.72 0.76 8.50
CA LYS A 78 -11.47 1.73 9.58
C LYS A 78 -12.60 2.73 9.72
N THR A 79 -13.09 3.27 8.60
CA THR A 79 -14.19 4.24 8.58
C THR A 79 -15.50 3.61 9.08
N LEU A 80 -15.80 2.37 8.70
CA LEU A 80 -16.98 1.64 9.16
C LEU A 80 -16.91 1.29 10.65
N CYS A 81 -15.73 0.91 11.15
CA CYS A 81 -15.50 0.70 12.59
C CYS A 81 -15.72 1.98 13.40
N HIS A 82 -15.31 3.14 12.88
CA HIS A 82 -15.56 4.44 13.51
C HIS A 82 -17.04 4.83 13.50
N HIS A 83 -17.76 4.64 12.39
CA HIS A 83 -19.19 4.98 12.30
C HIS A 83 -20.09 4.05 13.10
N SER A 84 -19.70 2.78 13.27
CA SER A 84 -20.42 1.83 14.13
C SER A 84 -20.35 2.19 15.63
N ASN A 85 -19.53 3.18 16.01
CA ASN A 85 -19.44 3.70 17.39
C ASN A 85 -20.38 4.90 17.67
N VAL A 86 -21.17 5.38 16.69
CA VAL A 86 -22.05 6.58 16.83
C VAL A 86 -23.54 6.20 16.99
N LYS A 87 -23.86 5.01 17.51
CA LYS A 87 -25.22 4.62 17.88
C LYS A 87 -25.31 4.10 19.31
#